data_AF-A0AAV7RMY6-F1
#
_entry.id   AF-A0AAV7RMY6-F1
#
_cell.length_a   1.000
_cell.length_b   1.000
_cell.length_c   1.000
_cell.angle_alpha   90.00
_cell.angle_beta   90.00
_cell.angle_gamma   90.00
#
_symmetry.space_group_name_H-M   'P 1'
#
loop_
_entity.id
_entity.type
_entity.pdbx_description
1 polymer ?
#
loop_
_entity_poly.entity_id
_entity_poly.type
_entity_poly.pdbx_seq_one_letter_code
_entity_poly.pdbx_strand_id
1 'polypeptide(L)'
;MDKTDDSLKKSLKYNKGRQDTDSEGLQIKHLCSPASTMGYWCLNESLSVGLVLLWLGLNVYLFIDTFRWFEQEDAYVYTRVMLGSTLAWARASAICLNFNCLLILLPVCRNLMSFLRGTSSCCRRMLRRQLDKNITFHRMVGYMIALHTTIHVVAHLVNVERYHMSQSKDAGALQNMLSCIGHNSNETYLNPIRSYNTNTMKEVLSSIAGATGFVITLTLILIMTSSTELIRRSFYEVFWYTHHLATAFFIGLIVHGAG
;
A
#
# COMPACT_ATOMS: atom_id res chain seq x y z
N MET A 1 7.30 82.93 6.32
CA MET A 1 8.00 81.91 7.11
C MET A 1 6.99 80.87 7.55
N ASP A 2 6.73 79.78 6.81
CA ASP A 2 6.17 78.53 7.40
C ASP A 2 6.00 77.35 6.40
N LYS A 3 6.96 77.07 5.52
CA LYS A 3 6.90 75.86 4.64
C LYS A 3 8.05 74.88 4.87
N THR A 4 9.13 75.34 5.51
CA THR A 4 10.33 74.55 5.78
C THR A 4 10.21 73.72 7.05
N ASP A 5 9.41 74.14 8.04
CA ASP A 5 9.30 73.45 9.33
C ASP A 5 8.39 72.19 9.26
N ASP A 6 7.35 72.22 8.42
CA ASP A 6 6.43 71.10 8.27
C ASP A 6 7.05 69.91 7.50
N SER A 7 7.95 70.19 6.55
CA SER A 7 8.71 69.17 5.82
C SER A 7 9.71 68.42 6.71
N LEU A 8 10.38 69.15 7.62
CA LEU A 8 11.31 68.59 8.60
C LEU A 8 10.59 67.70 9.62
N LYS A 9 9.41 68.12 10.11
CA LYS A 9 8.59 67.32 11.03
C LYS A 9 8.10 66.03 10.39
N LYS A 10 7.74 66.04 9.09
CA LYS A 10 7.34 64.84 8.33
C LYS A 10 8.50 63.86 8.13
N SER A 11 9.68 64.37 7.81
CA SER A 11 10.92 63.59 7.66
C SER A 11 11.32 62.88 8.97
N LEU A 12 11.29 63.61 10.09
CA LEU A 12 11.63 63.05 11.40
C LEU A 12 10.62 61.99 11.86
N LYS A 13 9.32 62.17 11.58
CA LYS A 13 8.29 61.19 11.91
C LYS A 13 8.39 59.91 11.07
N TYR A 14 8.80 60.04 9.80
CA TYR A 14 9.05 58.91 8.91
C TYR A 14 10.29 58.10 9.32
N ASN A 15 11.39 58.76 9.69
CA ASN A 15 12.61 58.09 10.14
C ASN A 15 12.43 57.40 11.51
N LYS A 16 11.66 58.00 12.43
CA LYS A 16 11.36 57.38 13.74
C LYS A 16 10.53 56.10 13.59
N GLY A 17 9.52 56.12 12.71
CA GLY A 17 8.73 54.92 12.42
C GLY A 17 9.53 53.79 11.75
N ARG A 18 10.55 54.13 10.93
CA ARG A 18 11.42 53.15 10.28
C ARG A 18 12.40 52.48 11.25
N GLN A 19 12.96 53.24 12.20
CA GLN A 19 13.83 52.70 13.26
C GLN A 19 13.08 51.78 14.24
N ASP A 20 11.82 52.10 14.56
CA ASP A 20 10.99 51.25 15.42
C ASP A 20 10.61 49.94 14.70
N THR A 21 10.29 49.98 13.40
CA THR A 21 9.99 48.75 12.62
C THR A 21 11.21 47.86 12.38
N ASP A 22 12.39 48.45 12.21
CA ASP A 22 13.63 47.69 11.99
C ASP A 22 14.16 47.06 13.28
N SER A 23 13.96 47.72 14.44
CA SER A 23 14.35 47.17 15.75
C SER A 23 13.42 46.05 16.24
N GLU A 24 12.11 46.13 16.00
CA GLU A 24 11.17 45.03 16.26
C GLU A 24 11.35 43.86 15.28
N GLY A 25 11.62 44.14 13.99
CA GLY A 25 11.89 43.12 12.98
C GLY A 25 13.20 42.35 13.20
N LEU A 26 14.21 42.99 13.77
CA LEU A 26 15.50 42.35 14.11
C LEU A 26 15.42 41.53 15.41
N GLN A 27 14.60 41.96 16.39
CA GLN A 27 14.30 41.19 17.61
C GLN A 27 13.52 39.90 17.29
N ILE A 28 12.53 39.95 16.38
CA ILE A 28 11.76 38.75 16.00
C ILE A 28 12.61 37.74 15.21
N LYS A 29 13.61 38.18 14.43
CA LYS A 29 14.53 37.28 13.72
C LYS A 29 15.57 36.62 14.62
N HIS A 30 15.93 37.24 15.75
CA HIS A 30 16.96 36.72 16.67
C HIS A 30 16.44 35.77 17.76
N LEU A 31 15.12 35.67 17.98
CA LEU A 31 14.53 34.82 19.01
C LEU A 31 14.15 33.40 18.55
N CYS A 32 14.36 33.05 17.28
CA CYS A 32 14.16 31.68 16.80
C CYS A 32 15.44 30.87 16.97
N SER A 33 15.69 30.39 18.20
CA SER A 33 16.74 29.42 18.48
C SER A 33 16.58 28.20 17.55
N PRO A 34 17.64 27.70 16.87
CA PRO A 34 17.58 26.52 16.00
C PRO A 34 16.97 25.29 16.70
N ALA A 35 17.19 25.19 18.03
CA ALA A 35 16.65 24.12 18.86
C ALA A 35 15.12 24.21 19.04
N SER A 36 14.55 25.42 19.08
CA SER A 36 13.10 25.63 19.17
C SER A 36 12.40 25.28 17.86
N THR A 37 13.00 25.61 16.71
CA THR A 37 12.50 25.23 15.38
C THR A 37 12.53 23.72 15.19
N MET A 38 13.63 23.04 15.57
CA MET A 38 13.73 21.58 15.53
C MET A 38 12.71 20.89 16.45
N GLY A 39 12.49 21.38 17.66
CA GLY A 39 11.51 20.82 18.60
C GLY A 39 10.07 20.88 18.07
N TYR A 40 9.66 22.03 17.53
CA TYR A 40 8.34 22.18 16.89
C TYR A 40 8.20 21.37 15.59
N TRP A 41 9.27 21.22 14.81
CA TRP A 41 9.27 20.38 13.61
C TRP A 41 9.17 18.89 13.95
N CYS A 42 9.90 18.44 14.98
CA CYS A 42 9.88 17.07 15.46
C CYS A 42 8.52 16.71 16.07
N LEU A 43 7.92 17.60 16.89
CA LEU A 43 6.57 17.41 17.44
C LEU A 43 5.45 17.47 16.36
N ASN A 44 5.62 18.25 15.29
CA ASN A 44 4.64 18.30 14.19
C ASN A 44 4.77 17.13 13.19
N GLU A 45 5.97 16.74 12.81
CA GLU A 45 6.19 15.69 11.80
C GLU A 45 6.11 14.29 12.44
N SER A 46 6.35 14.16 13.75
CA SER A 46 6.28 12.88 14.49
C SER A 46 4.93 12.18 14.39
N LEU A 47 3.80 12.89 14.29
CA LEU A 47 2.49 12.24 14.13
C LEU A 47 2.30 11.72 12.69
N SER A 48 2.82 12.43 11.68
CA SER A 48 2.88 11.95 10.29
C SER A 48 3.66 10.66 10.20
N VAL A 49 4.86 10.69 10.75
CA VAL A 49 5.78 9.56 10.78
C VAL A 49 5.18 8.43 11.62
N GLY A 50 4.57 8.76 12.76
CA GLY A 50 3.89 7.79 13.63
C GLY A 50 2.76 7.04 12.95
N LEU A 51 1.91 7.71 12.16
CA LEU A 51 0.85 7.04 11.39
C LEU A 51 1.41 6.14 10.29
N VAL A 52 2.45 6.60 9.58
CA VAL A 52 3.13 5.77 8.57
C VAL A 52 3.80 4.56 9.22
N LEU A 53 4.48 4.75 10.35
CA LEU A 53 5.08 3.67 11.13
C LEU A 53 4.04 2.70 11.68
N LEU A 54 2.89 3.19 12.14
CA LEU A 54 1.77 2.36 12.56
C LEU A 54 1.24 1.53 11.39
N TRP A 55 1.02 2.14 10.23
CA TRP A 55 0.58 1.42 9.03
C TRP A 55 1.61 0.37 8.57
N LEU A 56 2.90 0.69 8.59
CA LEU A 56 3.97 -0.27 8.31
C LEU A 56 4.00 -1.40 9.36
N GLY A 57 3.86 -1.05 10.64
CA GLY A 57 3.79 -2.00 11.74
C GLY A 57 2.60 -2.95 11.61
N LEU A 58 1.43 -2.44 11.22
CA LEU A 58 0.24 -3.26 10.94
C LEU A 58 0.46 -4.21 9.76
N ASN A 59 1.11 -3.77 8.69
CA ASN A 59 1.46 -4.66 7.57
C ASN A 59 2.40 -5.78 8.00
N VAL A 60 3.45 -5.45 8.76
CA VAL A 60 4.40 -6.45 9.27
C VAL A 60 3.72 -7.39 10.25
N TYR A 61 2.88 -6.87 11.15
CA TYR A 61 2.10 -7.66 12.09
C TYR A 61 1.18 -8.64 11.38
N LEU A 62 0.32 -8.16 10.47
CA LEU A 62 -0.60 -9.01 9.70
C LEU A 62 0.15 -10.08 8.90
N PHE A 63 1.29 -9.72 8.32
CA PHE A 63 2.12 -10.66 7.58
C PHE A 63 2.66 -11.77 8.49
N ILE A 64 3.30 -11.40 9.60
CA ILE A 64 3.92 -12.36 10.53
C ILE A 64 2.85 -13.22 11.20
N ASP A 65 1.76 -12.62 11.67
CA ASP A 65 0.66 -13.33 12.33
C ASP A 65 0.05 -14.38 11.41
N THR A 66 -0.34 -13.99 10.18
CA THR A 66 -0.87 -14.91 9.18
C THR A 66 0.15 -15.97 8.78
N PHE A 67 1.43 -15.58 8.63
CA PHE A 67 2.49 -16.52 8.29
C PHE A 67 2.61 -17.61 9.36
N ARG A 68 2.65 -17.22 10.65
CA ARG A 68 2.75 -18.17 11.76
C ARG A 68 1.51 -19.05 11.86
N TRP A 69 0.32 -18.49 11.64
CA TRP A 69 -0.92 -19.26 11.59
C TRP A 69 -0.80 -20.39 10.56
N PHE A 70 -0.45 -20.08 9.31
CA PHE A 70 -0.35 -21.08 8.25
C PHE A 70 0.86 -22.01 8.40
N GLU A 71 1.87 -21.67 9.20
CA GLU A 71 3.06 -22.47 9.46
C GLU A 71 2.96 -23.34 10.73
N GLN A 72 2.04 -23.03 11.65
CA GLN A 72 1.94 -23.72 12.95
C GLN A 72 0.63 -24.50 13.11
N GLU A 73 -0.48 -24.04 12.55
CA GLU A 73 -1.78 -24.68 12.78
C GLU A 73 -1.89 -26.08 12.16
N ASP A 74 -2.49 -27.00 12.90
CA ASP A 74 -2.63 -28.41 12.48
C ASP A 74 -3.61 -28.58 11.31
N ALA A 75 -4.55 -27.65 11.15
CA ALA A 75 -5.54 -27.67 10.08
C ALA A 75 -4.94 -27.63 8.66
N TYR A 76 -3.71 -27.13 8.50
CA TYR A 76 -3.04 -26.99 7.21
C TYR A 76 -1.89 -27.98 7.00
N VAL A 77 -1.70 -28.95 7.89
CA VAL A 77 -0.55 -29.88 7.86
C VAL A 77 -0.47 -30.61 6.53
N TYR A 78 -1.56 -31.16 6.01
CA TYR A 78 -1.57 -31.90 4.75
C TYR A 78 -1.14 -31.03 3.56
N THR A 79 -1.67 -29.81 3.46
CA THR A 79 -1.28 -28.86 2.41
C THR A 79 0.17 -28.38 2.59
N ARG A 80 0.63 -28.20 3.83
CA ARG A 80 2.00 -27.80 4.15
C ARG A 80 3.02 -28.90 3.87
N VAL A 81 2.67 -30.18 3.98
CA VAL A 81 3.55 -31.27 3.55
C VAL A 81 3.87 -31.21 2.04
N MET A 82 2.91 -30.73 1.24
CA MET A 82 3.07 -30.60 -0.21
C MET A 82 3.72 -29.29 -0.62
N LEU A 83 3.18 -28.17 -0.09
CA LEU A 83 3.61 -26.84 -0.47
C LEU A 83 4.75 -26.30 0.41
N GLY A 84 4.92 -26.79 1.63
CA GLY A 84 5.82 -26.20 2.61
C GLY A 84 5.43 -24.78 2.99
N SER A 85 6.41 -23.99 3.40
CA SER A 85 6.22 -22.61 3.86
C SER A 85 5.72 -21.64 2.79
N THR A 86 5.78 -22.01 1.50
CA THR A 86 5.29 -21.15 0.40
C THR A 86 3.78 -20.95 0.41
N LEU A 87 3.02 -21.86 1.06
CA LEU A 87 1.62 -21.63 1.37
C LEU A 87 1.45 -20.43 2.31
N ALA A 88 2.24 -20.37 3.39
CA ALA A 88 2.19 -19.29 4.36
C ALA A 88 2.60 -17.95 3.73
N TRP A 89 3.64 -17.92 2.89
CA TRP A 89 4.04 -16.73 2.11
C TRP A 89 2.89 -16.21 1.21
N ALA A 90 2.21 -17.11 0.50
CA ALA A 90 1.09 -16.74 -0.38
C ALA A 90 -0.11 -16.17 0.41
N ARG A 91 -0.45 -16.78 1.55
CA ARG A 91 -1.58 -16.35 2.39
C ARG A 91 -1.30 -15.08 3.19
N ALA A 92 -0.11 -14.95 3.76
CA ALA A 92 0.31 -13.74 4.49
C ALA A 92 0.33 -12.51 3.58
N SER A 93 0.92 -12.63 2.39
CA SER A 93 0.93 -11.56 1.39
C SER A 93 -0.48 -11.19 0.90
N ALA A 94 -1.39 -12.15 0.77
CA ALA A 94 -2.78 -11.91 0.38
C ALA A 94 -3.56 -11.09 1.42
N ILE A 95 -3.39 -11.38 2.72
CA ILE A 95 -4.03 -10.57 3.79
C ILE A 95 -3.51 -9.13 3.79
N CYS A 96 -2.20 -8.94 3.62
CA CYS A 96 -1.64 -7.60 3.49
C CYS A 96 -2.12 -6.89 2.22
N LEU A 97 -2.30 -7.61 1.11
CA LEU A 97 -2.92 -7.07 -0.11
C LEU A 97 -4.34 -6.59 0.15
N ASN A 98 -5.18 -7.40 0.78
CA ASN A 98 -6.56 -7.03 1.11
C ASN A 98 -6.61 -5.77 2.00
N PHE A 99 -5.75 -5.71 3.02
CA PHE A 99 -5.63 -4.55 3.89
C PHE A 99 -5.23 -3.28 3.12
N ASN A 100 -4.19 -3.34 2.28
CA ASN A 100 -3.75 -2.17 1.52
C ASN A 100 -4.72 -1.78 0.39
N CYS A 101 -5.40 -2.75 -0.24
CA CYS A 101 -6.42 -2.49 -1.26
C CYS A 101 -7.67 -1.83 -0.67
N LEU A 102 -8.04 -2.15 0.58
CA LEU A 102 -9.04 -1.37 1.31
C LEU A 102 -8.54 0.05 1.58
N LEU A 103 -7.30 0.16 2.06
CA LEU A 103 -6.73 1.42 2.54
C LEU A 103 -6.44 2.42 1.41
N ILE A 104 -6.11 1.97 0.19
CA ILE A 104 -5.75 2.85 -0.93
C ILE A 104 -6.92 3.74 -1.40
N LEU A 105 -8.16 3.34 -1.13
CA LEU A 105 -9.37 4.10 -1.44
C LEU A 105 -9.61 5.25 -0.45
N LEU A 106 -9.27 5.07 0.84
CA LEU A 106 -9.54 6.07 1.88
C LEU A 106 -8.96 7.46 1.55
N PRO A 107 -7.70 7.59 1.08
CA PRO A 107 -7.12 8.87 0.69
C PRO A 107 -7.85 9.59 -0.44
N VAL A 108 -8.50 8.85 -1.34
CA VAL A 108 -9.10 9.38 -2.57
C VAL A 108 -10.56 9.80 -2.35
N CYS A 109 -11.23 9.22 -1.36
CA CYS A 109 -12.61 9.54 -0.97
C CYS A 109 -12.73 10.94 -0.34
N ARG A 110 -12.85 11.99 -1.17
CA ARG A 110 -12.87 13.40 -0.73
C ARG A 110 -13.94 13.72 0.33
N ASN A 111 -15.13 13.12 0.24
CA ASN A 111 -16.23 13.33 1.19
C ASN A 111 -15.90 12.74 2.57
N LEU A 112 -15.40 11.50 2.60
CA LEU A 112 -14.94 10.85 3.84
C LEU A 112 -13.79 11.63 4.48
N MET A 113 -12.82 12.04 3.65
CA MET A 113 -11.67 12.84 4.10
C MET A 113 -12.10 14.22 4.60
N SER A 114 -13.22 14.77 4.12
CA SER A 114 -13.78 16.03 4.60
C SER A 114 -14.59 15.83 5.90
N PHE A 115 -15.30 14.70 6.04
CA PHE A 115 -15.96 14.32 7.28
C PHE A 115 -14.97 14.10 8.42
N LEU A 116 -13.89 13.35 8.19
CA LEU A 116 -12.82 13.08 9.17
C LEU A 116 -12.10 14.37 9.62
N ARG A 117 -12.08 15.42 8.78
CA ARG A 117 -11.59 16.76 9.17
C ARG A 117 -12.51 17.45 10.18
N GLY A 118 -13.80 17.11 10.23
CA GLY A 118 -14.81 17.70 11.10
C GLY A 118 -14.96 17.04 12.47
N THR A 119 -14.66 15.74 12.59
CA THR A 119 -14.94 14.93 13.80
C THR A 119 -13.90 15.06 14.92
N SER A 120 -12.69 15.58 14.66
CA SER A 120 -11.59 15.61 15.63
C SER A 120 -11.41 16.99 16.30
N SER A 121 -12.07 17.20 17.43
CA SER A 121 -11.99 18.46 18.20
C SER A 121 -10.62 18.67 18.91
N CYS A 122 -9.92 17.60 19.28
CA CYS A 122 -8.65 17.66 20.06
C CYS A 122 -7.38 17.80 19.17
N CYS A 123 -7.38 17.30 17.92
CA CYS A 123 -6.19 17.25 17.04
C CYS A 123 -6.35 18.04 15.72
N ARG A 124 -7.16 19.10 15.74
CA ARG A 124 -7.76 19.80 14.58
C ARG A 124 -6.79 20.30 13.50
N ARG A 125 -5.57 20.72 13.89
CA ARG A 125 -4.54 21.25 12.96
C ARG A 125 -3.58 20.16 12.46
N MET A 126 -3.40 19.11 13.24
CA MET A 126 -2.45 18.04 12.94
C MET A 126 -3.05 16.97 12.01
N LEU A 127 -4.26 16.50 12.33
CA LEU A 127 -4.96 15.51 11.49
C LEU A 127 -5.25 16.09 10.10
N ARG A 128 -5.62 17.38 10.05
CA ARG A 128 -5.84 18.12 8.80
C ARG A 128 -4.63 18.07 7.86
N ARG A 129 -3.41 18.29 8.38
CA ARG A 129 -2.18 18.23 7.58
C ARG A 129 -1.87 16.84 7.03
N GLN A 130 -2.23 15.77 7.74
CA GLN A 130 -2.11 14.40 7.20
C GLN A 130 -3.11 14.14 6.09
N LEU A 131 -4.34 14.62 6.27
CA LEU A 131 -5.37 14.56 5.25
C LEU A 131 -5.00 15.41 4.02
N ASP A 132 -4.18 16.46 4.18
CA ASP A 132 -3.63 17.26 3.07
C ASP A 132 -2.48 16.53 2.32
N LYS A 133 -1.75 15.61 2.99
CA LYS A 133 -0.72 14.74 2.38
C LYS A 133 -1.28 13.39 1.90
N ASN A 134 -2.60 13.23 1.83
CA ASN A 134 -3.28 11.97 1.49
C ASN A 134 -2.83 11.34 0.17
N ILE A 135 -2.54 12.13 -0.89
CA ILE A 135 -2.06 11.60 -2.17
C ILE A 135 -0.64 11.03 -2.06
N THR A 136 0.20 11.57 -1.18
CA THR A 136 1.52 10.97 -0.88
C THR A 136 1.34 9.63 -0.19
N PHE A 137 0.41 9.53 0.75
CA PHE A 137 0.06 8.26 1.38
C PHE A 137 -0.53 7.25 0.39
N HIS A 138 -1.44 7.65 -0.50
CA HIS A 138 -1.97 6.81 -1.58
C HIS A 138 -0.84 6.21 -2.45
N ARG A 139 0.16 7.02 -2.81
CA ARG A 139 1.35 6.54 -3.55
C ARG A 139 2.16 5.52 -2.77
N MET A 140 2.40 5.75 -1.47
CA MET A 140 3.10 4.78 -0.61
C MET A 140 2.34 3.45 -0.49
N VAL A 141 1.01 3.51 -0.31
CA VAL A 141 0.16 2.31 -0.29
C VAL A 141 0.21 1.59 -1.64
N GLY A 142 0.19 2.31 -2.76
CA GLY A 142 0.35 1.73 -4.09
C GLY A 142 1.65 0.93 -4.26
N TYR A 143 2.78 1.46 -3.76
CA TYR A 143 4.05 0.70 -3.76
C TYR A 143 4.00 -0.53 -2.85
N MET A 144 3.31 -0.45 -1.70
CA MET A 144 3.13 -1.60 -0.81
C MET A 144 2.26 -2.69 -1.44
N ILE A 145 1.20 -2.32 -2.19
CA ILE A 145 0.40 -3.26 -2.99
C ILE A 145 1.29 -3.96 -3.99
N ALA A 146 2.09 -3.22 -4.77
CA ALA A 146 3.00 -3.82 -5.75
C ALA A 146 4.02 -4.79 -5.12
N LEU A 147 4.57 -4.45 -3.94
CA LEU A 147 5.46 -5.32 -3.18
C LEU A 147 4.76 -6.63 -2.79
N HIS A 148 3.60 -6.55 -2.12
CA HIS A 148 2.89 -7.76 -1.69
C HIS A 148 2.33 -8.56 -2.87
N THR A 149 1.92 -7.93 -3.98
CA THR A 149 1.54 -8.63 -5.22
C THR A 149 2.72 -9.42 -5.76
N THR A 150 3.92 -8.85 -5.78
CA THR A 150 5.12 -9.56 -6.25
C THR A 150 5.39 -10.79 -5.38
N ILE A 151 5.36 -10.64 -4.05
CA ILE A 151 5.54 -11.77 -3.11
C ILE A 151 4.45 -12.83 -3.33
N HIS A 152 3.20 -12.40 -3.44
CA HIS A 152 2.03 -13.27 -3.63
C HIS A 152 2.13 -14.09 -4.92
N VAL A 153 2.39 -13.43 -6.05
CA VAL A 153 2.53 -14.09 -7.37
C VAL A 153 3.69 -15.07 -7.36
N VAL A 154 4.87 -14.68 -6.86
CA VAL A 154 6.03 -15.57 -6.79
C VAL A 154 5.73 -16.79 -5.90
N ALA A 155 5.10 -16.59 -4.74
CA ALA A 155 4.71 -17.70 -3.87
C ALA A 155 3.71 -18.65 -4.55
N HIS A 156 2.74 -18.12 -5.31
CA HIS A 156 1.83 -18.93 -6.11
C HIS A 156 2.53 -19.71 -7.23
N LEU A 157 3.48 -19.12 -7.93
CA LEU A 157 4.27 -19.81 -8.95
C LEU A 157 5.07 -20.99 -8.36
N VAL A 158 5.70 -20.77 -7.20
CA VAL A 158 6.42 -21.86 -6.50
C VAL A 158 5.44 -22.91 -5.97
N ASN A 159 4.26 -22.52 -5.49
CA ASN A 159 3.23 -23.48 -5.07
C ASN A 159 2.76 -24.36 -6.23
N VAL A 160 2.58 -23.78 -7.42
CA VAL A 160 2.23 -24.51 -8.64
C VAL A 160 3.32 -25.54 -9.00
N GLU A 161 4.59 -25.14 -8.94
CA GLU A 161 5.70 -26.06 -9.18
C GLU A 161 5.72 -27.20 -8.15
N ARG A 162 5.52 -26.89 -6.86
CA ARG A 162 5.46 -27.90 -5.80
C ARG A 162 4.28 -28.85 -5.96
N TYR A 163 3.11 -28.36 -6.35
CA TYR A 163 1.97 -29.21 -6.69
C TYR A 163 2.29 -30.14 -7.87
N HIS A 164 3.00 -29.65 -8.88
CA HIS A 164 3.39 -30.48 -10.01
C HIS A 164 4.42 -31.54 -9.60
N MET A 165 5.44 -31.15 -8.84
CA MET A 165 6.46 -32.06 -8.33
C MET A 165 5.84 -33.12 -7.42
N SER A 166 4.83 -32.80 -6.62
CA SER A 166 4.16 -33.76 -5.73
C SER A 166 3.42 -34.90 -6.47
N GLN A 167 3.14 -34.74 -7.77
CA GLN A 167 2.61 -35.81 -8.63
C GLN A 167 3.70 -36.75 -9.18
N SER A 168 4.98 -36.37 -9.08
CA SER A 168 6.08 -37.23 -9.52
C SER A 168 6.15 -38.50 -8.66
N LYS A 169 6.59 -39.60 -9.27
CA LYS A 169 6.85 -40.87 -8.55
C LYS A 169 8.01 -40.74 -7.56
N ASP A 170 8.88 -39.75 -7.76
CA ASP A 170 10.05 -39.48 -6.93
C ASP A 170 9.76 -38.49 -5.78
N ALA A 171 8.53 -37.97 -5.68
CA ALA A 171 8.17 -36.89 -4.76
C ALA A 171 8.10 -37.28 -3.28
N GLY A 172 8.27 -38.58 -2.97
CA GLY A 172 8.00 -39.17 -1.66
C GLY A 172 6.61 -39.82 -1.60
N ALA A 173 6.52 -40.96 -0.89
CA ALA A 173 5.29 -41.76 -0.84
C ALA A 173 4.09 -40.98 -0.28
N LEU A 174 4.31 -40.12 0.71
CA LEU A 174 3.26 -39.32 1.34
C LEU A 174 2.75 -38.19 0.42
N GLN A 175 3.65 -37.40 -0.21
CA GLN A 175 3.22 -36.34 -1.13
C GLN A 175 2.49 -36.91 -2.36
N ASN A 176 2.96 -38.03 -2.89
CA ASN A 176 2.33 -38.68 -4.04
C ASN A 176 0.93 -39.20 -3.68
N MET A 177 0.78 -39.86 -2.52
CA MET A 177 -0.52 -40.34 -2.04
C MET A 177 -1.51 -39.20 -1.81
N LEU A 178 -1.07 -38.11 -1.16
CA LEU A 178 -1.90 -36.91 -0.94
C LEU A 178 -2.34 -36.26 -2.26
N SER A 179 -1.48 -36.28 -3.28
CA SER A 179 -1.80 -35.74 -4.61
C SER A 179 -2.84 -36.56 -5.37
N CYS A 180 -2.90 -37.86 -5.10
CA CYS A 180 -3.85 -38.79 -5.74
C CYS A 180 -5.26 -38.72 -5.13
N ILE A 181 -5.45 -38.05 -3.99
CA ILE A 181 -6.77 -37.88 -3.37
C ILE A 181 -7.72 -37.15 -4.34
N GLY A 182 -8.97 -37.62 -4.40
CA GLY A 182 -10.04 -37.00 -5.18
C GLY A 182 -9.98 -37.27 -6.69
N HIS A 183 -9.42 -38.41 -7.15
CA HIS A 183 -9.22 -38.72 -8.57
C HIS A 183 -10.54 -38.85 -9.35
N ASN A 184 -11.62 -39.17 -8.65
CA ASN A 184 -12.95 -39.27 -9.21
C ASN A 184 -13.59 -37.88 -9.32
N SER A 185 -14.47 -37.68 -10.31
CA SER A 185 -15.10 -36.38 -10.62
C SER A 185 -15.96 -35.79 -9.50
N ASN A 186 -16.34 -36.59 -8.50
CA ASN A 186 -17.29 -36.20 -7.44
C ASN A 186 -16.61 -36.02 -6.07
N GLU A 187 -15.29 -36.12 -6.02
CA GLU A 187 -14.53 -36.01 -4.78
C GLU A 187 -13.78 -34.69 -4.71
N THR A 188 -13.65 -34.13 -3.49
CA THR A 188 -12.82 -32.96 -3.25
C THR A 188 -11.35 -33.33 -3.42
N TYR A 189 -10.61 -32.53 -4.18
CA TYR A 189 -9.18 -32.72 -4.37
C TYR A 189 -8.37 -31.79 -3.48
N LEU A 190 -7.19 -32.26 -3.05
CA LEU A 190 -6.21 -31.42 -2.37
C LEU A 190 -5.22 -30.78 -3.36
N ASN A 191 -4.82 -31.56 -4.39
CA ASN A 191 -3.95 -31.09 -5.46
C ASN A 191 -4.76 -30.74 -6.72
N PRO A 192 -4.76 -29.45 -7.14
CA PRO A 192 -5.43 -29.03 -8.37
C PRO A 192 -4.81 -29.65 -9.63
N ILE A 193 -3.51 -29.95 -9.62
CA ILE A 193 -2.82 -30.58 -10.75
C ILE A 193 -3.07 -32.08 -10.69
N ARG A 194 -3.85 -32.61 -11.64
CA ARG A 194 -4.35 -34.00 -11.59
C ARG A 194 -3.43 -35.05 -12.22
N SER A 195 -2.46 -34.63 -13.04
CA SER A 195 -1.54 -35.52 -13.73
C SER A 195 -0.17 -34.88 -13.90
N TYR A 196 0.87 -35.70 -13.96
CA TYR A 196 2.23 -35.24 -14.21
C TYR A 196 2.44 -34.85 -15.69
N ASN A 197 1.71 -35.46 -16.63
CA ASN A 197 1.88 -35.19 -18.06
C ASN A 197 1.02 -34.01 -18.57
N THR A 198 0.20 -33.40 -17.70
CA THR A 198 -0.61 -32.24 -18.09
C THR A 198 0.21 -30.96 -18.10
N ASN A 199 -0.10 -30.07 -19.04
CA ASN A 199 0.51 -28.75 -19.10
C ASN A 199 0.08 -27.92 -17.88
N THR A 200 0.96 -27.81 -16.88
CA THR A 200 0.72 -27.09 -15.62
C THR A 200 0.22 -25.66 -15.84
N MET A 201 0.76 -24.95 -16.83
CA MET A 201 0.32 -23.58 -17.15
C MET A 201 -1.13 -23.53 -17.65
N LYS A 202 -1.58 -24.55 -18.40
CA LYS A 202 -2.96 -24.61 -18.90
C LYS A 202 -3.94 -24.85 -17.76
N GLU A 203 -3.60 -25.75 -16.83
CA GLU A 203 -4.43 -26.02 -15.65
C GLU A 203 -4.55 -24.78 -14.75
N VAL A 204 -3.43 -24.10 -14.48
CA VAL A 204 -3.42 -22.87 -13.68
C VAL A 204 -4.23 -21.77 -14.35
N LEU A 205 -4.03 -21.53 -15.65
CA LEU A 205 -4.78 -20.50 -16.39
C LEU A 205 -6.25 -20.87 -16.64
N SER A 206 -6.63 -22.14 -16.52
CA SER A 206 -8.04 -22.54 -16.60
C SER A 206 -8.75 -22.42 -15.25
N SER A 207 -8.01 -22.38 -14.14
CA SER A 207 -8.58 -22.12 -12.82
C SER A 207 -9.07 -20.69 -12.67
N ILE A 208 -10.14 -20.49 -11.90
CA ILE A 208 -10.69 -19.15 -11.63
C ILE A 208 -9.62 -18.25 -11.01
N ALA A 209 -8.91 -18.74 -9.98
CA ALA A 209 -7.85 -18.00 -9.31
C ALA A 209 -6.68 -17.64 -10.25
N GLY A 210 -6.20 -18.58 -11.08
CA GLY A 210 -5.08 -18.32 -11.97
C GLY A 210 -5.42 -17.40 -13.15
N ALA A 211 -6.58 -17.61 -13.80
CA ALA A 211 -7.03 -16.75 -14.89
C ALA A 211 -7.23 -15.30 -14.43
N THR A 212 -7.99 -15.12 -13.34
CA THR A 212 -8.25 -13.79 -12.77
C THR A 212 -6.98 -13.16 -12.23
N GLY A 213 -6.13 -13.93 -11.55
CA GLY A 213 -4.83 -13.50 -11.02
C GLY A 213 -3.92 -12.92 -12.10
N PHE A 214 -3.88 -13.55 -13.27
CA PHE A 214 -3.13 -13.03 -14.42
C PHE A 214 -3.69 -11.69 -14.93
N VAL A 215 -5.01 -11.61 -15.12
CA VAL A 215 -5.68 -10.40 -15.62
C VAL A 215 -5.54 -9.22 -14.65
N ILE A 216 -5.74 -9.43 -13.34
CA ILE A 216 -5.61 -8.37 -12.34
C ILE A 216 -4.16 -7.90 -12.19
N THR A 217 -3.18 -8.81 -12.31
CA THR A 217 -1.76 -8.46 -12.25
C THR A 217 -1.36 -7.60 -13.44
N LEU A 218 -1.79 -7.97 -14.65
CA LEU A 218 -1.56 -7.15 -15.85
C LEU A 218 -2.20 -5.76 -15.70
N THR A 219 -3.43 -5.71 -15.19
CA THR A 219 -4.15 -4.47 -14.92
C THR A 219 -3.39 -3.60 -13.91
N LEU A 220 -2.89 -4.18 -12.82
CA LEU A 220 -2.09 -3.48 -11.81
C LEU A 220 -0.79 -2.94 -12.41
N ILE A 221 -0.08 -3.70 -13.24
CA ILE A 221 1.15 -3.25 -13.91
C ILE A 221 0.86 -2.03 -14.80
N LEU A 222 -0.23 -2.05 -15.57
CA LEU A 222 -0.63 -0.92 -16.40
C LEU A 222 -0.92 0.33 -15.57
N ILE A 223 -1.70 0.20 -14.49
CA ILE A 223 -2.00 1.31 -13.56
C ILE A 223 -0.72 1.86 -12.94
N MET A 224 0.17 0.99 -12.44
CA MET A 224 1.39 1.42 -11.75
C MET A 224 2.38 2.10 -12.69
N THR A 225 2.56 1.54 -13.89
CA THR A 225 3.50 2.08 -14.88
C THR A 225 3.06 3.47 -15.33
N SER A 226 1.79 3.64 -15.71
CA SER A 226 1.26 4.94 -16.14
C SER A 226 1.22 5.99 -15.02
N SER A 227 1.15 5.55 -13.76
CA SER A 227 1.14 6.43 -12.58
C SER A 227 2.53 6.91 -12.15
N THR A 228 3.60 6.47 -12.83
CA THR A 228 4.95 7.00 -12.59
C THR A 228 5.06 8.49 -12.93
N GLU A 229 5.90 9.22 -12.20
CA GLU A 229 6.00 10.69 -12.33
C GLU A 229 6.35 11.13 -13.76
N LEU A 230 7.17 10.35 -14.46
CA LEU A 230 7.61 10.64 -15.82
C LEU A 230 6.44 10.57 -16.81
N ILE A 231 5.62 9.52 -16.74
CA ILE A 231 4.50 9.32 -17.66
C ILE A 231 3.35 10.26 -17.28
N ARG A 232 3.03 10.39 -16.00
CA ARG A 232 1.92 11.23 -15.53
C ARG A 232 2.11 12.72 -15.86
N ARG A 233 3.36 13.23 -15.85
CA ARG A 233 3.65 14.63 -16.21
C ARG A 233 3.60 14.89 -17.71
N SER A 234 4.05 13.94 -18.52
CA SER A 234 4.14 14.10 -19.97
C SER A 234 2.85 13.72 -20.70
N PHE A 235 2.13 12.71 -20.19
CA PHE A 235 0.94 12.11 -20.81
C PHE A 235 -0.17 11.92 -19.77
N TYR A 236 -0.75 13.02 -19.31
CA TYR A 236 -1.78 12.98 -18.26
C TYR A 236 -3.03 12.18 -18.66
N GLU A 237 -3.46 12.25 -19.92
CA GLU A 237 -4.61 11.48 -20.43
C GLU A 237 -4.39 9.97 -20.28
N VAL A 238 -3.19 9.48 -20.63
CA VAL A 238 -2.84 8.06 -20.50
C VAL A 238 -2.92 7.63 -19.04
N PHE A 239 -2.35 8.43 -18.13
CA PHE A 239 -2.50 8.21 -16.69
C PHE A 239 -3.98 8.14 -16.30
N TRP A 240 -4.79 9.12 -16.71
CA TRP A 240 -6.19 9.20 -16.29
C TRP A 240 -7.00 7.99 -16.74
N TYR A 241 -6.92 7.60 -18.03
CA TYR A 241 -7.67 6.45 -18.56
C TYR A 241 -7.21 5.13 -17.96
N THR A 242 -5.90 4.91 -17.87
CA THR A 242 -5.37 3.65 -17.30
C THR A 242 -5.62 3.54 -15.79
N HIS A 243 -5.62 4.65 -15.04
CA HIS A 243 -5.90 4.62 -13.61
C HIS A 243 -7.38 4.28 -13.30
N HIS A 244 -8.32 4.57 -14.21
CA HIS A 244 -9.72 4.11 -14.09
C HIS A 244 -9.89 2.59 -14.23
N LEU A 245 -8.87 1.88 -14.75
CA LEU A 245 -8.84 0.42 -14.68
C LEU A 245 -8.82 -0.10 -13.23
N ALA A 246 -8.62 0.77 -12.23
CA ALA A 246 -8.82 0.46 -10.82
C ALA A 246 -10.20 -0.19 -10.55
N THR A 247 -11.26 0.23 -11.26
CA THR A 247 -12.59 -0.41 -11.14
C THR A 247 -12.55 -1.88 -11.56
N ALA A 248 -11.93 -2.17 -12.71
CA ALA A 248 -11.75 -3.54 -13.19
C ALA A 248 -10.85 -4.35 -12.25
N PHE A 249 -9.79 -3.73 -11.70
CA PHE A 249 -8.91 -4.33 -10.71
C PHE A 249 -9.67 -4.76 -9.44
N PHE A 250 -10.51 -3.90 -8.87
CA PHE A 250 -11.30 -4.23 -7.67
C PHE A 250 -12.36 -5.30 -7.92
N ILE A 251 -13.06 -5.25 -9.06
CA ILE A 251 -13.99 -6.33 -9.45
C ILE A 251 -13.23 -7.65 -9.59
N GLY A 252 -12.08 -7.62 -10.28
CA GLY A 252 -11.22 -8.79 -10.46
C GLY A 252 -10.69 -9.36 -9.14
N LEU A 253 -10.34 -8.51 -8.16
CA LEU A 253 -9.92 -8.95 -6.83
C LEU A 253 -11.02 -9.74 -6.10
N ILE A 254 -12.28 -9.33 -6.21
CA ILE A 254 -13.40 -10.05 -5.58
C ILE A 254 -13.57 -11.44 -6.20
N VAL A 255 -13.54 -11.52 -7.54
CA VAL A 255 -13.64 -12.81 -8.25
C VAL A 255 -12.43 -13.70 -7.97
N HIS A 256 -11.23 -13.11 -7.94
CA HIS A 256 -9.99 -13.82 -7.65
C HIS A 256 -10.00 -14.42 -6.23
N GLY A 257 -10.46 -13.68 -5.23
CA GLY A 257 -10.54 -14.16 -3.86
C GLY A 257 -11.60 -15.25 -3.63
N ALA A 258 -12.52 -15.44 -4.57
CA ALA A 258 -13.54 -16.49 -4.51
C ALA A 258 -13.09 -17.83 -5.14
N GLY A 259 -12.00 -17.82 -5.92
CA GLY A 259 -11.42 -19.01 -6.57
C GLY A 259 -10.32 -19.65 -5.72
#